data_AF-A0A372NQX1-F1
#
_entry.id   AF-A0A372NQX1-F1
#
_cell.length_a   1.000
_cell.length_b   1.000
_cell.length_c   1.000
_cell.angle_alpha   90.00
_cell.angle_beta   90.00
_cell.angle_gamma   90.00
#
_symmetry.space_group_name_H-M   'P 1'
#
loop_
_entity.id
_entity.type
_entity.pdbx_description
1 polymer ?
#
loop_
_entity_poly.entity_id
_entity_poly.type
_entity_poly.pdbx_seq_one_letter_code
_entity_poly.pdbx_strand_id
1 'polypeptide(L)'
;MLLGMPFFFNYIQNRQGALLNDWVLEHLPAHDVSPYIFTLIWGMGLLILIRAMYNPVIYINYVWSLIFINLTRMLTILFISLDPPKGLIHLIDPLTSVFYGNTDITRDLFFSGHTSTMVLIFLCLEKRNDKILAFISAAIVMVLLLVQHIHYTVDVVVAPVAVYIIYRLVRRIFKIDRLTNLED
;
A
#
# COMPACT_ATOMS: atom_id res chain seq x y z
N MET A 1 5.51 -15.16 6.57
CA MET A 1 4.59 -14.41 5.71
C MET A 1 4.81 -14.73 4.23
N LEU A 2 6.01 -14.52 3.67
CA LEU A 2 6.31 -14.70 2.24
C LEU A 2 5.97 -16.09 1.67
N LEU A 3 6.26 -17.18 2.38
CA LEU A 3 5.97 -18.54 1.92
C LEU A 3 4.46 -18.86 1.82
N GLY A 4 3.61 -18.14 2.56
CA GLY A 4 2.16 -18.37 2.56
C GLY A 4 1.40 -17.51 1.53
N MET A 5 2.05 -16.50 0.95
CA MET A 5 1.42 -15.55 0.03
C MET A 5 0.84 -16.22 -1.22
N PRO A 6 1.53 -17.15 -1.91
CA PRO A 6 0.97 -17.80 -3.10
C PRO A 6 -0.34 -18.57 -2.80
N PHE A 7 -0.38 -19.30 -1.68
CA PHE A 7 -1.57 -20.02 -1.25
C PHE A 7 -2.71 -19.08 -0.87
N PHE A 8 -2.39 -17.99 -0.17
CA PHE A 8 -3.35 -16.97 0.20
C PHE A 8 -3.96 -16.30 -1.04
N PHE A 9 -3.13 -15.86 -1.99
CA PHE A 9 -3.60 -15.22 -3.21
C PHE A 9 -4.42 -16.17 -4.08
N ASN A 10 -4.00 -17.43 -4.20
CA ASN A 10 -4.79 -18.45 -4.90
C ASN A 10 -6.17 -18.65 -4.24
N TYR A 11 -6.22 -18.71 -2.90
CA TYR A 11 -7.47 -18.85 -2.15
C TYR A 11 -8.42 -17.67 -2.38
N ILE A 12 -7.95 -16.43 -2.22
CA ILE A 12 -8.80 -15.24 -2.40
C ILE A 12 -9.20 -15.03 -3.86
N GLN A 13 -8.40 -15.52 -4.82
CA GLN A 13 -8.75 -15.43 -6.24
C GLN A 13 -9.87 -16.41 -6.63
N ASN A 14 -10.06 -17.51 -5.90
CA ASN A 14 -11.07 -18.52 -6.24
C ASN A 14 -12.44 -18.32 -5.57
N ARG A 15 -12.54 -17.46 -4.54
CA ARG A 15 -13.80 -17.21 -3.83
C ARG A 15 -14.64 -16.14 -4.52
N GLN A 16 -15.96 -16.20 -4.39
CA GLN A 16 -16.85 -15.15 -4.88
C GLN A 16 -16.85 -13.94 -3.93
N GLY A 17 -16.83 -12.73 -4.47
CA GLY A 17 -16.90 -11.48 -3.72
C GLY A 17 -18.19 -10.71 -3.95
N ALA A 18 -18.41 -9.68 -3.15
CA ALA A 18 -19.44 -8.68 -3.41
C ALA A 18 -18.88 -7.63 -4.37
N LEU A 19 -19.68 -7.23 -5.37
CA LEU A 19 -19.38 -6.08 -6.21
C LEU A 19 -19.92 -4.83 -5.52
N LEU A 20 -19.06 -3.85 -5.23
CA LEU A 20 -19.50 -2.60 -4.63
C LEU A 20 -20.01 -1.63 -5.70
N ASN A 21 -21.06 -0.88 -5.36
CA ASN A 21 -21.48 0.25 -6.16
C ASN A 21 -20.63 1.48 -5.78
N ASP A 22 -19.64 1.80 -6.61
CA ASP A 22 -18.71 2.89 -6.38
C ASP A 22 -19.02 4.06 -7.32
N TRP A 23 -19.74 5.04 -6.77
CA TRP A 23 -20.17 6.22 -7.51
C TRP A 23 -19.00 7.03 -8.08
N VAL A 24 -17.84 7.04 -7.40
CA VAL A 24 -16.67 7.80 -7.87
C VAL A 24 -16.09 7.12 -9.10
N LEU A 25 -15.92 5.79 -9.07
CA LEU A 25 -15.41 5.04 -10.22
C LEU A 25 -16.40 5.05 -11.40
N GLU A 26 -17.70 5.07 -11.12
CA GLU A 26 -18.72 5.16 -12.20
C GLU A 26 -18.60 6.44 -13.04
N HIS A 27 -18.11 7.53 -12.45
CA HIS A 27 -17.94 8.82 -13.12
C HIS A 27 -16.49 9.12 -13.54
N LEU A 28 -15.55 8.24 -13.21
CA LEU A 28 -14.13 8.42 -13.51
C LEU A 28 -13.76 7.51 -14.69
N PRO A 29 -13.21 8.02 -15.81
CA PRO A 29 -12.80 7.15 -16.91
C PRO A 29 -11.57 6.34 -16.53
N ALA A 30 -11.58 5.05 -16.87
CA ALA A 30 -10.46 4.15 -16.64
C ALA A 30 -9.35 4.40 -17.67
N HIS A 31 -8.12 4.64 -17.19
CA HIS A 31 -6.93 4.79 -18.02
C HIS A 31 -5.75 4.04 -17.44
N ASP A 32 -4.93 3.42 -18.30
CA ASP A 32 -3.69 2.80 -17.86
C ASP A 32 -2.63 3.87 -17.52
N VAL A 33 -2.41 4.04 -16.23
CA VAL A 33 -1.45 4.95 -15.61
C VAL A 33 -0.40 4.19 -14.79
N SER A 34 -0.25 2.88 -15.03
CA SER A 34 0.73 2.01 -14.33
C SER A 34 2.14 2.61 -14.25
N PRO A 35 2.73 3.15 -15.34
CA PRO A 35 4.10 3.69 -15.29
C PRO A 35 4.27 4.83 -14.29
N TYR A 36 3.26 5.69 -14.14
CA TYR A 36 3.29 6.81 -13.22
C TYR A 36 3.17 6.35 -11.77
N ILE A 37 2.27 5.39 -11.50
CA ILE A 37 2.09 4.78 -10.17
C ILE A 37 3.41 4.15 -9.72
N PHE A 38 4.00 3.29 -10.55
CA PHE A 38 5.22 2.58 -10.19
C PHE A 38 6.42 3.50 -10.09
N THR A 39 6.53 4.54 -10.92
CA THR A 39 7.60 5.54 -10.79
C THR A 39 7.59 6.20 -9.41
N LEU A 40 6.41 6.58 -8.92
CA LEU A 40 6.26 7.18 -7.59
C LEU A 40 6.51 6.19 -6.46
N ILE A 41 5.98 4.96 -6.57
CA ILE A 41 6.16 3.94 -5.54
C ILE A 41 7.62 3.51 -5.43
N TRP A 42 8.28 3.22 -6.56
CA TRP A 42 9.69 2.84 -6.57
C TRP A 42 10.59 4.00 -6.13
N GLY A 43 10.29 5.23 -6.56
CA GLY A 43 11.03 6.43 -6.12
C GLY A 43 10.94 6.65 -4.61
N MET A 44 9.74 6.55 -4.03
CA MET A 44 9.55 6.68 -2.59
C MET A 44 10.13 5.49 -1.81
N GLY A 45 10.05 4.28 -2.36
CA GLY A 45 10.69 3.08 -1.83
C GLY A 45 12.20 3.24 -1.75
N LEU A 46 12.84 3.72 -2.81
CA LEU A 46 14.27 4.02 -2.82
C LEU A 46 14.62 5.11 -1.79
N LEU A 47 13.81 6.17 -1.69
CA LEU A 47 14.05 7.24 -0.72
C LEU A 47 14.04 6.71 0.71
N ILE A 48 13.03 5.92 1.10
CA ILE A 48 12.97 5.39 2.47
C ILE A 48 14.11 4.39 2.74
N LEU A 49 14.51 3.59 1.75
CA LEU A 49 15.66 2.70 1.88
C LEU A 49 16.95 3.49 2.13
N ILE A 50 17.17 4.57 1.38
CA ILE A 50 18.32 5.45 1.60
C ILE A 50 18.27 6.03 3.01
N ARG A 51 17.12 6.51 3.49
CA ARG A 51 17.02 7.08 4.85
C ARG A 51 17.18 6.04 5.94
N ALA A 52 16.68 4.83 5.73
CA ALA A 52 16.86 3.69 6.61
C ALA A 52 18.33 3.26 6.76
N MET A 53 19.18 3.46 5.74
CA MET A 53 20.62 3.19 5.86
C MET A 53 21.35 4.19 6.77
N TYR A 54 20.85 5.43 6.87
CA TYR A 54 21.45 6.45 7.73
C TYR A 54 20.84 6.49 9.13
N ASN A 55 19.57 6.09 9.26
CA ASN A 55 18.86 6.00 10.54
C ASN A 55 18.18 4.61 10.63
N PRO A 56 18.73 3.67 11.43
CA PRO A 56 18.17 2.32 11.58
C PRO A 56 16.82 2.31 12.31
N VAL A 57 16.46 3.34 13.07
CA VAL A 57 15.14 3.47 13.69
C VAL A 57 14.04 3.61 12.63
N ILE A 58 14.31 4.33 11.54
CA ILE A 58 13.40 4.39 10.38
C ILE A 58 13.15 2.99 9.83
N TYR A 59 14.20 2.19 9.65
CA TYR A 59 14.10 0.82 9.16
C TYR A 59 13.22 -0.05 10.07
N ILE A 60 13.54 -0.07 11.37
CA ILE A 60 12.82 -0.87 12.38
C ILE A 60 11.34 -0.48 12.40
N ASN A 61 11.04 0.82 12.41
CA ASN A 61 9.68 1.33 12.44
C ASN A 61 8.91 0.96 11.16
N TYR A 62 9.53 1.12 10.00
CA TYR A 62 8.94 0.77 8.71
C TYR A 62 8.64 -0.73 8.62
N VAL A 63 9.62 -1.59 8.91
CA VAL A 63 9.46 -3.06 8.78
C VAL A 63 8.39 -3.58 9.73
N TRP A 64 8.41 -3.20 11.00
CA TRP A 64 7.39 -3.67 11.95
C TRP A 64 6.00 -3.16 11.58
N SER A 65 5.87 -1.89 11.21
CA SER A 65 4.60 -1.34 10.77
C SER A 65 4.08 -2.05 9.52
N LEU A 66 4.96 -2.31 8.55
CA LEU A 66 4.62 -3.02 7.32
C LEU A 66 4.13 -4.45 7.59
N ILE A 67 4.75 -5.17 8.53
CA ILE A 67 4.31 -6.51 8.93
C ILE A 67 2.88 -6.46 9.48
N PHE A 68 2.61 -5.58 10.45
CA PHE A 68 1.28 -5.49 11.07
C PHE A 68 0.20 -4.97 10.11
N ILE A 69 0.56 -4.05 9.21
CA ILE A 69 -0.33 -3.61 8.12
C ILE A 69 -0.68 -4.78 7.23
N ASN A 70 0.29 -5.57 6.77
CA ASN A 70 0.01 -6.71 5.91
C ASN A 70 -0.79 -7.81 6.62
N LEU A 71 -0.52 -8.09 7.89
CA LEU A 71 -1.34 -9.01 8.68
C LEU A 71 -2.79 -8.53 8.78
N THR A 72 -2.99 -7.25 9.07
CA THR A 72 -4.33 -6.66 9.14
C THR A 72 -5.02 -6.73 7.78
N ARG A 73 -4.32 -6.41 6.68
CA ARG A 73 -4.85 -6.54 5.32
C ARG A 73 -5.25 -7.98 4.99
N MET A 74 -4.40 -8.96 5.32
CA MET A 74 -4.71 -10.37 5.09
C MET A 74 -5.99 -10.76 5.85
N LEU A 75 -6.13 -10.34 7.11
CA LEU A 75 -7.34 -10.58 7.90
C LEU A 75 -8.56 -9.89 7.30
N THR A 76 -8.46 -8.60 6.93
CA THR A 76 -9.60 -7.87 6.37
C THR A 76 -10.04 -8.43 5.03
N ILE A 77 -9.09 -8.80 4.16
CA ILE A 77 -9.38 -9.47 2.90
C ILE A 77 -10.09 -10.80 3.20
N LEU A 78 -9.64 -11.61 4.17
CA LEU A 78 -10.33 -12.87 4.51
C LEU A 78 -11.80 -12.65 4.88
N PHE A 79 -12.11 -11.63 5.68
CA PHE A 79 -13.48 -11.33 6.11
C PHE A 79 -14.31 -10.58 5.07
N ILE A 80 -13.68 -9.78 4.22
CA ILE A 80 -14.34 -8.91 3.25
C ILE A 80 -13.94 -9.38 1.86
N SER A 81 -14.79 -10.22 1.28
CA SER A 81 -14.62 -10.69 -0.10
C SER A 81 -15.25 -9.71 -1.06
N LEU A 82 -14.43 -9.01 -1.84
CA LEU A 82 -14.89 -8.11 -2.90
C LEU A 82 -14.46 -8.62 -4.26
N ASP A 83 -15.35 -8.47 -5.23
CA ASP A 83 -15.02 -8.67 -6.63
C ASP A 83 -14.38 -7.38 -7.21
N PRO A 84 -13.51 -7.49 -8.23
CA PRO A 84 -12.88 -6.35 -8.88
C PRO A 84 -13.87 -5.25 -9.32
N PRO A 85 -13.50 -3.96 -9.22
CA PRO A 85 -14.30 -2.89 -9.81
C PRO A 85 -14.53 -3.11 -11.30
N LYS A 86 -15.67 -2.61 -11.81
CA LYS A 86 -15.94 -2.62 -13.24
C LYS A 86 -14.88 -1.77 -13.96
N GLY A 87 -14.38 -2.27 -15.08
CA GLY A 87 -13.35 -1.55 -15.86
C GLY A 87 -11.96 -1.59 -15.23
N LEU A 88 -11.68 -2.53 -14.31
CA LEU A 88 -10.33 -2.73 -13.77
C LEU A 88 -9.30 -2.85 -14.89
N ILE A 89 -8.28 -2.01 -14.82
CA ILE A 89 -7.08 -2.11 -15.64
C ILE A 89 -5.97 -2.70 -14.77
N HIS A 90 -5.38 -3.81 -15.23
CA HIS A 90 -4.32 -4.48 -14.49
C HIS A 90 -3.13 -3.54 -14.26
N LEU A 91 -2.56 -3.61 -13.07
CA LEU A 91 -1.41 -2.80 -12.69
C LEU A 91 -0.14 -3.54 -13.16
N ILE A 92 0.47 -3.06 -14.24
CA ILE A 92 1.64 -3.71 -14.83
C ILE A 92 2.90 -3.00 -14.33
N ASP A 93 3.68 -3.69 -13.50
CA ASP A 93 4.97 -3.18 -13.04
C ASP A 93 6.02 -3.31 -14.15
N PRO A 94 6.55 -2.20 -14.70
CA PRO A 94 7.54 -2.25 -15.76
C PRO A 94 8.84 -2.95 -15.35
N LEU A 95 9.20 -2.89 -14.06
CA LEU A 95 10.43 -3.52 -13.57
C LEU A 95 10.24 -5.01 -13.39
N THR A 96 9.18 -5.46 -12.69
CA THR A 96 9.02 -6.89 -12.40
C THR A 96 8.44 -7.69 -13.56
N SER A 97 7.68 -7.07 -14.47
CA SER A 97 7.16 -7.75 -15.68
C SER A 97 8.28 -8.26 -16.59
N VAL A 98 9.44 -7.60 -16.60
CA VAL A 98 10.64 -8.04 -17.33
C VAL A 98 11.28 -9.29 -16.69
N PHE A 99 11.11 -9.50 -15.38
CA PHE A 99 11.84 -10.54 -14.64
C PHE A 99 11.01 -11.76 -14.21
N TYR A 100 9.71 -11.61 -13.91
CA TYR A 100 8.96 -12.64 -13.17
C TYR A 100 7.62 -13.11 -13.78
N GLY A 101 7.17 -12.52 -14.90
CA GLY A 101 5.88 -12.89 -15.51
C GLY A 101 4.66 -12.45 -14.69
N ASN A 102 3.53 -12.23 -15.37
CA ASN A 102 2.35 -11.63 -14.77
C ASN A 102 1.52 -12.68 -14.01
N THR A 103 1.50 -12.61 -12.67
CA THR A 103 0.43 -13.22 -11.88
C THR A 103 -0.52 -12.10 -11.47
N ASP A 104 -1.66 -12.02 -12.16
CA ASP A 104 -2.61 -10.95 -11.94
C ASP A 104 -3.41 -11.21 -10.65
N ILE A 105 -3.07 -10.46 -9.61
CA ILE A 105 -3.82 -10.42 -8.35
C ILE A 105 -4.84 -9.29 -8.46
N THR A 106 -6.13 -9.64 -8.41
CA THR A 106 -7.24 -8.69 -8.64
C THR A 106 -8.26 -8.66 -7.49
N ARG A 107 -8.24 -9.67 -6.62
CA ARG A 107 -9.13 -9.80 -5.44
C ARG A 107 -8.45 -9.46 -4.11
N ASP A 108 -7.30 -8.77 -4.11
CA ASP A 108 -6.64 -8.27 -2.89
C ASP A 108 -7.23 -6.92 -2.39
N LEU A 109 -8.55 -6.85 -2.44
CA LEU A 109 -9.33 -5.64 -2.20
C LEU A 109 -9.68 -5.49 -0.71
N PHE A 110 -9.62 -4.25 -0.22
CA PHE A 110 -9.84 -3.82 1.17
C PHE A 110 -8.71 -4.11 2.20
N PHE A 111 -7.88 -3.14 2.61
CA PHE A 111 -7.65 -1.80 2.06
C PHE A 111 -6.39 -1.79 1.16
N SER A 112 -6.22 -0.74 0.35
CA SER A 112 -5.22 -0.69 -0.72
C SER A 112 -3.79 -0.82 -0.20
N GLY A 113 -3.04 -1.83 -0.69
CA GLY A 113 -1.64 -2.04 -0.33
C GLY A 113 -0.72 -0.92 -0.80
N HIS A 114 -0.89 -0.45 -2.04
CA HIS A 114 -0.14 0.65 -2.62
C HIS A 114 -0.31 1.95 -1.81
N THR A 115 -1.56 2.30 -1.48
CA THR A 115 -1.85 3.44 -0.61
C THR A 115 -1.22 3.26 0.76
N SER A 116 -1.30 2.04 1.31
CA SER A 116 -0.74 1.74 2.63
C SER A 116 0.76 1.97 2.70
N THR A 117 1.49 1.47 1.70
CA THR A 117 2.94 1.64 1.59
C THR A 117 3.31 3.11 1.49
N MET A 118 2.65 3.88 0.64
CA MET A 118 2.93 5.30 0.45
C MET A 118 2.68 6.12 1.72
N VAL A 119 1.56 5.87 2.41
CA VAL A 119 1.25 6.52 3.69
C VAL A 119 2.25 6.12 4.76
N LEU A 120 2.64 4.85 4.83
CA LEU A 120 3.62 4.38 5.80
C LEU A 120 4.98 5.06 5.57
N ILE A 121 5.43 5.18 4.31
CA ILE A 121 6.66 5.90 3.97
C ILE A 121 6.58 7.34 4.49
N PHE A 122 5.47 8.04 4.22
CA PHE A 122 5.25 9.39 4.74
C PHE A 122 5.36 9.48 6.27
N LEU A 123 4.79 8.51 7.00
CA LEU A 123 4.83 8.48 8.47
C LEU A 123 6.22 8.14 9.04
N CYS A 124 7.03 7.37 8.31
CA CYS A 124 8.37 6.96 8.74
C CYS A 124 9.45 8.01 8.43
N LEU A 125 9.23 8.90 7.47
CA LEU A 125 10.19 9.95 7.13
C LEU A 125 10.20 11.09 8.17
N GLU A 126 11.40 11.56 8.50
CA GLU A 126 11.62 12.56 9.56
C GLU A 126 11.83 13.97 8.99
N LYS A 127 12.66 14.12 7.94
CA LYS A 127 12.95 15.44 7.37
C LYS A 127 11.72 16.03 6.69
N ARG A 128 11.46 17.31 6.96
CA ARG A 128 10.27 18.03 6.44
C ARG A 128 10.10 17.93 4.93
N ASN A 129 11.18 18.10 4.15
CA ASN A 129 11.11 18.04 2.69
C ASN A 129 10.74 16.65 2.19
N ASP A 130 11.31 15.60 2.80
CA ASP A 130 10.99 14.21 2.45
C ASP A 130 9.53 13.90 2.79
N LYS A 131 9.02 14.40 3.91
CA LYS A 131 7.61 14.23 4.30
C LYS A 131 6.66 14.94 3.34
N ILE A 132 6.98 16.16 2.92
CA ILE A 132 6.16 16.89 1.93
C ILE A 132 6.14 16.11 0.62
N LEU A 133 7.30 15.68 0.15
CA LEU A 133 7.41 14.86 -1.07
C LEU A 133 6.59 13.57 -0.94
N ALA A 134 6.73 12.84 0.17
CA ALA A 134 6.01 11.60 0.41
C ALA A 134 4.49 11.81 0.47
N PHE A 135 4.03 12.89 1.11
CA PHE A 135 2.62 13.23 1.20
C PHE A 135 2.03 13.53 -0.17
N ILE A 136 2.70 14.37 -0.97
CA ILE A 136 2.28 14.70 -2.33
C ILE A 136 2.26 13.44 -3.20
N SER A 137 3.33 12.63 -3.17
CA SER A 137 3.40 11.37 -3.92
C SER A 137 2.30 10.40 -3.50
N ALA A 138 2.00 10.29 -2.21
CA ALA A 138 0.92 9.43 -1.70
C ALA A 138 -0.44 9.91 -2.23
N ALA A 139 -0.72 11.22 -2.16
CA ALA A 139 -1.97 11.79 -2.67
C ALA A 139 -2.13 11.56 -4.18
N ILE A 140 -1.05 11.74 -4.97
CA ILE A 140 -1.07 11.47 -6.41
C ILE A 140 -1.33 9.98 -6.67
N VAL A 141 -0.60 9.07 -5.99
CA VAL A 141 -0.81 7.63 -6.17
C VAL A 141 -2.24 7.23 -5.82
N MET A 142 -2.82 7.76 -4.73
CA MET A 142 -4.22 7.50 -4.38
C MET A 142 -5.19 7.86 -5.50
N VAL A 143 -5.01 9.02 -6.14
CA VAL A 143 -5.83 9.44 -7.29
C VAL A 143 -5.59 8.52 -8.49
N LEU A 144 -4.33 8.23 -8.81
CA LEU A 144 -3.99 7.39 -9.96
C LEU A 144 -4.52 5.95 -9.81
N LEU A 145 -4.56 5.40 -8.59
CA LEU A 145 -5.15 4.08 -8.34
C LEU A 145 -6.65 4.05 -8.66
N LEU A 146 -7.37 5.14 -8.40
CA LEU A 146 -8.78 5.26 -8.79
C LEU A 146 -8.92 5.39 -10.31
N VAL A 147 -8.07 6.18 -10.96
CA VAL A 147 -8.04 6.29 -12.43
C VAL A 147 -7.75 4.93 -13.08
N GLN A 148 -6.87 4.12 -12.49
CA GLN A 148 -6.59 2.74 -12.95
C GLN A 148 -7.76 1.77 -12.69
N HIS A 149 -8.72 2.12 -11.84
CA HIS A 149 -9.80 1.24 -11.38
C HIS A 149 -9.31 -0.06 -10.70
N ILE A 150 -8.07 -0.06 -10.19
CA ILE A 150 -7.47 -1.24 -9.56
C ILE A 150 -8.02 -1.48 -8.14
N HIS A 151 -8.56 -0.44 -7.50
CA HIS A 151 -9.15 -0.49 -6.17
C HIS A 151 -10.44 0.33 -6.11
N TYR A 152 -11.35 -0.07 -5.23
CA TYR A 152 -12.48 0.78 -4.86
C TYR A 152 -12.02 2.04 -4.13
N THR A 153 -12.81 3.11 -4.21
CA THR A 153 -12.61 4.35 -3.46
C THR A 153 -12.51 4.11 -1.97
N VAL A 154 -13.32 3.19 -1.43
CA VAL A 154 -13.27 2.82 -0.01
C VAL A 154 -11.91 2.22 0.37
N ASP A 155 -11.29 1.41 -0.49
CA ASP A 155 -9.98 0.79 -0.23
C ASP A 155 -8.88 1.84 -0.14
N VAL A 156 -8.97 2.89 -0.96
CA VAL A 156 -8.00 4.00 -1.01
C VAL A 156 -8.20 4.95 0.17
N VAL A 157 -9.44 5.26 0.54
CA VAL A 157 -9.74 6.22 1.62
C VAL A 157 -9.56 5.63 3.02
N VAL A 158 -9.87 4.34 3.22
CA VAL A 158 -9.70 3.66 4.52
C VAL A 158 -8.22 3.44 4.85
N ALA A 159 -7.39 3.23 3.83
CA ALA A 159 -5.97 2.87 4.01
C ALA A 159 -5.18 3.87 4.89
N PRO A 160 -5.21 5.20 4.66
CA PRO A 160 -4.49 6.15 5.52
C PRO A 160 -4.85 6.07 7.00
N VAL A 161 -6.14 5.89 7.31
CA VAL A 161 -6.63 5.80 8.69
C VAL A 161 -6.14 4.50 9.34
N ALA A 162 -6.30 3.37 8.65
CA ALA A 162 -5.84 2.07 9.15
C ALA A 162 -4.33 2.06 9.37
N VAL A 163 -3.54 2.54 8.39
CA VAL A 163 -2.08 2.65 8.50
C VAL A 163 -1.67 3.53 9.67
N TYR A 164 -2.30 4.70 9.84
CA TYR A 164 -1.98 5.59 10.95
C TYR A 164 -2.21 4.93 12.31
N ILE A 165 -3.34 4.24 12.49
CA ILE A 165 -3.66 3.53 13.73
C ILE A 165 -2.61 2.44 13.99
N ILE A 166 -2.33 1.60 13.00
CA ILE A 166 -1.38 0.49 13.13
C ILE A 166 0.03 1.01 13.42
N TYR A 167 0.48 2.04 12.70
CA TYR A 167 1.77 2.70 12.93
C TYR A 167 1.90 3.21 14.38
N ARG A 168 0.87 3.90 14.89
CA ARG A 168 0.86 4.38 16.29
C ARG A 168 0.89 3.24 17.29
N LEU A 169 0.17 2.14 17.05
CA LEU A 169 0.18 0.96 17.91
C LEU A 169 1.54 0.28 17.94
N VAL A 170 2.16 0.06 16.77
CA VAL A 170 3.49 -0.53 16.64
C VAL A 170 4.52 0.29 17.40
N ARG A 171 4.56 1.62 17.22
CA ARG A 171 5.51 2.49 17.94
C ARG A 171 5.35 2.42 19.46
N ARG A 172 4.11 2.33 19.95
CA ARG A 172 3.83 2.17 21.38
C ARG A 172 4.26 0.81 21.91
N ILE A 173 3.91 -0.28 21.23
CA ILE A 173 4.19 -1.67 21.65
C ILE A 173 5.70 -1.91 21.67
N PHE A 174 6.39 -1.54 20.60
CA PHE A 174 7.84 -1.75 20.46
C PHE A 174 8.67 -0.61 21.06
N LYS A 175 8.02 0.39 21.69
CA LYS A 175 8.67 1.55 22.34
C LYS A 175 9.67 2.26 21.42
N ILE A 176 9.36 2.34 20.13
CA ILE A 176 10.23 2.90 19.10
C ILE A 176 10.57 4.37 19.40
N ASP A 177 9.64 5.11 20.03
CA ASP A 177 9.89 6.49 20.49
C ASP A 177 11.12 6.61 21.41
N ARG A 178 11.46 5.57 22.18
CA ARG A 178 12.65 5.58 23.03
C ARG A 178 13.93 5.40 22.24
N LEU A 179 13.87 4.65 21.14
CA LEU A 179 15.02 4.43 20.27
C LEU A 179 15.38 5.71 19.53
N THR A 180 14.38 6.46 19.05
CA THR A 180 14.57 7.78 18.43
C THR A 180 15.28 8.74 19.38
N ASN A 181 14.86 8.80 20.65
CA ASN A 181 15.47 9.69 21.65
C ASN A 181 16.90 9.31 22.07
N LEU A 182 17.42 8.14 21.67
CA LEU A 182 18.80 7.71 21.96
C LEU A 182 19.77 8.07 20.82
N GLU A 183 19.26 8.42 19.64
CA GLU A 183 20.05 8.82 18.47
C GLU A 183 20.23 10.34 18.36
N ASP A 184 19.38 11.13 19.03
CA ASP A 184 19.46 12.60 19.16
C ASP A 184 20.41 13.04 20.29
#